data_AF-A0A7K2ZRE2-F1
#
_entry.id   AF-A0A7K2ZRE2-F1
#
_cell.length_a   1.000
_cell.length_b   1.000
_cell.length_c   1.000
_cell.angle_alpha   90.00
_cell.angle_beta   90.00
_cell.angle_gamma   90.00
#
_symmetry.space_group_name_H-M   'P 1'
#
loop_
_entity.id
_entity.type
_entity.pdbx_description
1 polymer ?
#
loop_
_entity_poly.entity_id
_entity_poly.type
_entity_poly.pdbx_seq_one_letter_code
_entity_poly.pdbx_strand_id
1 'polypeptide(L)'
;AEALRERWREAGGPLPEDADDETALAALLAAAYPPPGGPAPDQVALALLDETAECLGAALADLVNLFLPERILLGGWAGLLLGPHLLPDIRRYANEYALRHAAARTTIEMGRLGPDAVTVGAATLPLADFLTRGGSRPAPGARPDGTGAPPRTATETVRNRSRTTAS
;
A
#
# COMPACT_ATOMS: atom_id res chain seq x y z
N ALA A 1 3.34 -6.49 11.50
CA ALA A 1 3.83 -5.98 12.79
C ALA A 1 3.61 -7.03 13.87
N GLU A 2 2.41 -7.60 13.97
CA GLU A 2 2.09 -8.77 14.80
C GLU A 2 3.16 -9.88 14.78
N ALA A 3 3.57 -10.37 13.60
CA ALA A 3 4.59 -11.41 13.50
C ALA A 3 5.95 -11.01 14.12
N LEU A 4 6.35 -9.75 13.99
CA LEU A 4 7.58 -9.25 14.62
C LEU A 4 7.44 -9.18 16.15
N ARG A 5 6.28 -8.72 16.64
CA ARG A 5 5.96 -8.70 18.07
C ARG A 5 6.03 -10.11 18.65
N GLU A 6 5.38 -11.08 18.01
CA GLU A 6 5.32 -12.46 18.49
C GLU A 6 6.71 -13.08 18.51
N ARG A 7 7.45 -12.98 17.40
CA ARG A 7 8.82 -13.53 17.31
C ARG A 7 9.78 -12.90 18.32
N TRP A 8 9.68 -11.60 18.57
CA TRP A 8 10.53 -10.96 19.56
C TRP A 8 10.13 -11.35 20.99
N ARG A 9 8.83 -11.48 21.28
CA ARG A 9 8.33 -12.02 22.55
C ARG A 9 8.82 -13.44 22.81
N GLU A 10 8.72 -14.33 21.82
CA GLU A 10 9.23 -15.71 21.89
C GLU A 10 10.74 -15.74 22.16
N ALA A 11 11.49 -14.78 21.62
CA ALA A 11 12.92 -14.65 21.85
C ALA A 11 13.29 -13.95 23.18
N GLY A 12 12.31 -13.61 24.03
CA GLY A 12 12.52 -13.02 25.35
C GLY A 12 12.62 -11.49 25.35
N GLY A 13 12.10 -10.82 24.31
CA GLY A 13 12.05 -9.37 24.23
C GLY A 13 11.25 -8.73 25.39
N PRO A 14 11.70 -7.59 25.96
CA PRO A 14 11.09 -6.96 27.12
C PRO A 14 9.80 -6.19 26.77
N LEU A 15 8.77 -6.93 26.34
CA LEU A 15 7.46 -6.38 26.01
C LEU A 15 6.47 -6.53 27.18
N PRO A 16 5.64 -5.52 27.49
CA PRO A 16 4.44 -5.71 28.30
C PRO A 16 3.54 -6.80 27.72
N GLU A 17 2.84 -7.56 28.58
CA GLU A 17 1.97 -8.68 28.13
C GLU A 17 0.88 -8.21 27.15
N ASP A 18 0.36 -7.01 27.35
CA ASP A 18 -0.74 -6.38 26.61
C ASP A 18 -0.28 -5.37 25.55
N ALA A 19 1.02 -5.32 25.22
CA ALA A 19 1.54 -4.40 24.22
C ALA A 19 0.90 -4.62 22.85
N ASP A 20 0.30 -3.56 22.30
CA ASP A 20 -0.18 -3.55 20.92
C ASP A 20 0.98 -3.60 19.91
N ASP A 21 0.64 -3.83 18.64
CA ASP A 21 1.60 -3.98 17.56
C ASP A 21 2.48 -2.74 17.37
N GLU A 22 1.92 -1.54 17.59
CA GLU A 22 2.62 -0.27 17.39
C GLU A 22 3.66 -0.06 18.49
N THR A 23 3.24 -0.25 19.75
CA THR A 23 4.09 -0.17 20.93
C THR A 23 5.21 -1.20 20.85
N ALA A 24 4.90 -2.43 20.46
CA ALA A 24 5.89 -3.49 20.33
C ALA A 24 6.93 -3.20 19.25
N LEU A 25 6.49 -2.70 18.09
CA LEU A 25 7.40 -2.36 17.00
C LEU A 25 8.30 -1.16 17.34
N ALA A 26 7.77 -0.16 18.06
CA ALA A 26 8.55 0.96 18.56
C ALA A 26 9.60 0.51 19.59
N ALA A 27 9.23 -0.38 20.52
CA ALA A 27 10.16 -0.96 21.49
C ALA A 27 11.26 -1.80 20.83
N LEU A 28 10.90 -2.60 19.81
CA LEU A 28 11.86 -3.38 19.02
C LEU A 28 12.91 -2.49 18.36
N LEU A 29 12.47 -1.38 17.74
CA LEU A 29 13.39 -0.41 17.13
C LEU A 29 14.28 0.28 18.15
N ALA A 30 13.74 0.67 19.31
CA ALA A 30 14.53 1.29 20.38
C ALA A 30 15.59 0.32 20.94
N ALA A 31 15.28 -0.97 21.02
CA ALA A 31 16.22 -2.01 21.44
C ALA A 31 17.31 -2.26 20.39
N ALA A 32 16.95 -2.26 19.10
CA ALA A 32 17.90 -2.43 18.00
C ALA A 32 18.80 -1.19 17.78
N TYR A 33 18.26 0.01 17.98
CA TYR A 33 18.95 1.28 17.72
C TYR A 33 18.89 2.20 18.95
N PRO A 34 19.57 1.84 20.06
CA PRO A 34 19.58 2.66 21.26
C PRO A 34 20.27 4.01 21.02
N PRO A 35 19.88 5.06 21.76
CA PRO A 35 20.53 6.37 21.66
C PRO A 35 22.00 6.31 22.12
N PRO A 36 22.84 7.27 21.69
CA PRO A 36 24.24 7.35 22.13
C PRO A 36 24.37 7.36 23.66
N GLY A 37 25.22 6.49 24.21
CA GLY A 37 25.40 6.33 25.66
C GLY A 37 24.36 5.43 26.34
N GLY A 38 23.43 4.84 25.58
CA GLY A 38 22.50 3.81 26.04
C GLY A 38 23.13 2.41 26.17
N PRO A 39 22.31 1.38 26.43
CA PRO A 39 22.76 -0.01 26.45
C PRO A 39 23.28 -0.44 25.06
N ALA A 40 23.98 -1.57 25.02
CA ALA A 40 24.37 -2.18 23.76
C ALA A 40 23.12 -2.56 22.93
N PRO A 41 23.17 -2.45 21.59
CA PRO A 41 22.09 -2.89 20.72
C PRO A 41 21.67 -4.35 20.95
N ASP A 42 20.37 -4.59 21.04
CA ASP A 42 19.81 -5.93 21.11
C ASP A 42 20.04 -6.67 19.78
N GLN A 43 20.86 -7.72 19.83
CA GLN A 43 21.24 -8.51 18.66
C GLN A 43 20.07 -9.31 18.08
N VAL A 44 19.12 -9.73 18.92
CA VAL A 44 17.91 -10.42 18.46
C VAL A 44 17.03 -9.44 17.71
N ALA A 45 16.84 -8.23 18.24
CA ALA A 45 16.06 -7.20 17.59
C ALA A 45 16.66 -6.80 16.23
N LEU A 46 17.99 -6.64 16.16
CA LEU A 46 18.70 -6.37 14.90
C LEU A 46 18.49 -7.50 13.87
N ALA A 47 18.66 -8.76 14.28
CA ALA A 47 18.46 -9.91 13.39
C ALA A 47 17.02 -9.97 12.86
N LEU A 48 16.01 -9.78 13.71
CA LEU A 48 14.61 -9.78 13.29
C LEU A 48 14.29 -8.65 12.30
N LEU A 49 14.89 -7.48 12.49
CA LEU A 49 14.71 -6.34 11.57
C LEU A 49 15.41 -6.57 10.22
N ASP A 50 16.60 -7.16 10.21
CA ASP A 50 17.32 -7.51 8.98
C ASP A 50 16.57 -8.58 8.18
N GLU A 51 16.11 -9.66 8.83
CA GLU A 51 15.26 -10.68 8.20
C GLU A 51 13.96 -10.09 7.64
N THR A 52 13.39 -9.10 8.34
CA THR A 52 12.21 -8.39 7.85
C THR A 52 12.54 -7.56 6.61
N ALA A 53 13.68 -6.87 6.61
CA ALA A 53 14.14 -6.11 5.46
C ALA A 53 14.43 -7.03 4.26
N GLU A 54 14.97 -8.23 4.48
CA GLU A 54 15.19 -9.26 3.46
C GLU A 54 13.87 -9.74 2.87
N CYS A 55 12.94 -10.17 3.71
CA CYS A 55 11.61 -10.62 3.31
C CYS A 55 10.87 -9.55 2.49
N LEU A 56 10.90 -8.29 2.97
CA LEU A 56 10.28 -7.17 2.25
C LEU A 56 11.01 -6.88 0.94
N GLY A 57 12.34 -6.90 0.93
CA GLY A 57 13.14 -6.70 -0.26
C GLY A 57 12.82 -7.73 -1.35
N ALA A 58 12.74 -9.02 -1.00
CA ALA A 58 12.35 -10.09 -1.91
C ALA A 58 10.94 -9.89 -2.49
N ALA A 59 9.96 -9.60 -1.63
CA ALA A 59 8.59 -9.33 -2.09
C ALA A 59 8.52 -8.10 -3.03
N LEU A 60 9.30 -7.05 -2.74
CA LEU A 60 9.37 -5.87 -3.61
C LEU A 60 10.09 -6.18 -4.93
N ALA A 61 11.13 -7.01 -4.92
CA ALA A 61 11.80 -7.45 -6.13
C ALA A 61 10.85 -8.23 -7.07
N ASP A 62 9.98 -9.07 -6.52
CA ASP A 62 8.93 -9.73 -7.30
C ASP A 62 8.00 -8.71 -7.97
N LEU A 63 7.56 -7.69 -7.24
CA LEU A 63 6.74 -6.62 -7.82
C LEU A 63 7.50 -5.85 -8.92
N VAL A 64 8.78 -5.56 -8.71
CA VAL A 64 9.65 -4.91 -9.69
C VAL A 64 9.74 -5.75 -10.96
N ASN A 65 9.98 -7.06 -10.81
CA ASN A 65 10.15 -7.99 -11.91
C ASN A 65 8.84 -8.18 -12.71
N LEU A 66 7.69 -8.20 -12.03
CA LEU A 66 6.39 -8.46 -12.64
C LEU A 66 5.78 -7.22 -13.31
N PHE A 67 5.91 -6.05 -12.68
CA PHE A 67 5.15 -4.86 -13.09
C PHE A 67 6.00 -3.74 -13.68
N LEU A 68 7.33 -3.78 -13.54
CA LEU A 68 8.23 -2.71 -13.99
C LEU A 68 7.75 -1.29 -13.58
N PRO A 69 7.37 -1.06 -12.31
CA PRO A 69 6.86 0.23 -11.90
C PRO A 69 7.96 1.30 -11.93
N GLU A 70 7.59 2.55 -12.19
CA GLU A 70 8.54 3.66 -12.02
C GLU A 70 8.85 3.89 -10.53
N ARG A 71 7.86 3.73 -9.65
CA ARG A 71 7.98 3.96 -8.21
C ARG A 71 7.19 2.99 -7.36
N ILE A 72 7.74 2.65 -6.20
CA ILE A 72 7.08 1.96 -5.11
C ILE A 72 7.15 2.85 -3.88
N LEU A 73 6.00 3.13 -3.26
CA LEU A 73 5.91 3.96 -2.07
C LEU A 73 5.53 3.11 -0.86
N LEU A 74 6.40 3.08 0.15
CA LEU A 74 6.12 2.42 1.42
C LEU A 74 5.27 3.36 2.29
N GLY A 75 4.11 2.88 2.71
CA GLY A 75 3.15 3.62 3.52
C GLY A 75 2.63 2.80 4.69
N GLY A 76 1.56 3.31 5.32
CA GLY A 76 1.04 2.74 6.56
C GLY A 76 1.89 3.09 7.77
N TRP A 77 1.30 3.00 8.96
CA TRP A 77 1.96 3.38 10.22
C TRP A 77 3.27 2.59 10.44
N ALA A 78 3.29 1.29 10.16
CA ALA A 78 4.47 0.45 10.31
C ALA A 78 5.58 0.82 9.32
N GLY A 79 5.21 1.17 8.08
CA GLY A 79 6.16 1.67 7.08
C GLY A 79 6.77 3.00 7.50
N LEU A 80 5.98 3.92 8.06
CA LEU A 80 6.47 5.20 8.59
C LEU A 80 7.42 5.01 9.78
N LEU A 81 7.16 4.02 10.63
CA LEU A 81 7.96 3.70 11.80
C LEU A 81 9.29 3.00 11.43
N LEU A 82 9.23 2.00 10.53
CA LEU A 82 10.40 1.23 10.09
C LEU A 82 11.27 1.96 9.05
N GLY A 83 10.63 2.75 8.19
CA GLY A 83 11.23 3.37 7.01
C GLY A 83 12.54 4.12 7.26
N PRO A 84 12.66 4.95 8.32
CA PRO A 84 13.90 5.65 8.63
C PRO A 84 15.11 4.74 8.85
N HIS A 85 14.89 3.52 9.32
CA HIS A 85 15.95 2.57 9.65
C HIS A 85 16.14 1.49 8.57
N LEU A 86 15.04 0.92 8.07
CA LEU A 86 15.08 -0.28 7.22
C LEU A 86 15.08 0.03 5.72
N LEU A 87 14.71 1.23 5.28
CA LEU A 87 14.62 1.54 3.84
C LEU A 87 15.94 1.29 3.07
N PRO A 88 17.13 1.59 3.61
CA PRO A 88 18.39 1.23 2.95
C PRO A 88 18.55 -0.27 2.73
N ASP A 89 18.26 -1.10 3.73
CA ASP A 89 18.39 -2.56 3.62
C ASP A 89 17.31 -3.17 2.74
N ILE A 90 16.06 -2.69 2.83
CA ILE A 90 14.98 -3.09 1.93
C ILE A 90 15.37 -2.82 0.48
N ARG A 91 15.96 -1.65 0.18
CA ARG A 91 16.46 -1.32 -1.16
C ARG A 91 17.62 -2.23 -1.57
N ARG A 92 18.54 -2.55 -0.65
CA ARG A 92 19.66 -3.46 -0.92
C ARG A 92 19.14 -4.84 -1.35
N TYR A 93 18.30 -5.46 -0.53
CA TYR A 93 17.71 -6.77 -0.82
C TYR A 93 16.83 -6.74 -2.08
N ALA A 94 16.01 -5.71 -2.27
CA ALA A 94 15.21 -5.58 -3.49
C ALA A 94 16.07 -5.51 -4.76
N ASN A 95 17.21 -4.81 -4.72
CA ASN A 95 18.14 -4.76 -5.86
C ASN A 95 18.91 -6.07 -6.07
N GLU A 96 19.16 -6.83 -5.00
CA GLU A 96 19.82 -8.14 -5.06
C GLU A 96 18.94 -9.19 -5.74
N TYR A 97 17.63 -9.17 -5.46
CA TYR A 97 16.69 -10.15 -6.01
C TYR A 97 16.02 -9.71 -7.33
N ALA A 98 16.02 -8.41 -7.65
CA ALA A 98 15.39 -7.92 -8.88
C ALA A 98 16.31 -8.05 -10.11
N LEU A 99 15.70 -8.22 -11.29
CA LEU A 99 16.40 -8.19 -12.56
C LEU A 99 17.00 -6.81 -12.79
N ARG A 100 18.31 -6.76 -13.12
CA ARG A 100 19.09 -5.51 -13.26
C ARG A 100 18.39 -4.40 -14.06
N HIS A 101 17.76 -4.73 -15.18
CA HIS A 101 17.08 -3.73 -16.03
C HIS A 101 15.80 -3.18 -15.38
N ALA A 102 15.05 -4.03 -14.68
CA ALA A 102 13.83 -3.65 -13.98
C ALA A 102 14.15 -2.78 -12.75
N ALA A 103 15.14 -3.22 -11.96
CA ALA A 103 15.63 -2.52 -10.78
C ALA A 103 16.12 -1.10 -11.11
N ALA A 104 16.89 -0.95 -12.20
CA ALA A 104 17.42 0.35 -12.64
C ALA A 104 16.34 1.39 -13.00
N ARG A 105 15.08 0.97 -13.20
CA ARG A 105 13.96 1.83 -13.58
C ARG A 105 12.95 2.06 -12.46
N THR A 106 13.13 1.42 -11.31
CA THR A 106 12.23 1.53 -10.17
C THR A 106 12.89 2.27 -9.01
N THR A 107 12.19 3.24 -8.43
CA THR A 107 12.61 3.85 -7.15
C THR A 107 11.69 3.41 -6.02
N ILE A 108 12.27 2.96 -4.90
CA ILE A 108 11.52 2.60 -3.68
C ILE A 108 11.67 3.74 -2.67
N GLU A 109 10.60 4.39 -2.24
CA GLU A 109 10.63 5.58 -1.37
C GLU A 109 9.57 5.53 -0.27
N MET A 110 9.67 6.43 0.71
CA MET A 110 8.59 6.64 1.68
C MET A 110 7.45 7.46 1.09
N GLY A 111 6.22 7.07 1.39
CA GLY A 111 5.04 7.88 1.10
C GLY A 111 5.07 9.19 1.90
N ARG A 112 4.67 10.30 1.25
CA ARG A 112 4.73 11.64 1.84
C ARG A 112 3.46 12.09 2.57
N LEU A 113 2.35 11.39 2.34
CA LEU A 113 1.04 11.74 2.92
C LEU A 113 0.88 11.23 4.36
N GLY A 114 1.82 10.40 4.85
CA GLY A 114 1.80 9.92 6.22
C GLY A 114 0.47 9.22 6.58
N PRO A 115 -0.09 9.46 7.78
CA PRO A 115 -1.35 8.85 8.20
C PRO A 115 -2.56 9.30 7.37
N ASP A 116 -2.47 10.45 6.69
CA ASP A 116 -3.56 11.02 5.90
C ASP A 116 -3.71 10.38 4.51
N ALA A 117 -2.79 9.48 4.11
CA ALA A 117 -2.79 8.87 2.78
C ALA A 117 -4.13 8.24 2.40
N VAL A 118 -4.79 7.55 3.34
CA VAL A 118 -6.09 6.91 3.13
C VAL A 118 -7.20 7.94 3.00
N THR A 119 -7.25 8.93 3.90
CA THR A 119 -8.26 9.98 3.89
C THR A 119 -8.19 10.82 2.61
N VAL A 120 -6.98 11.25 2.24
CA VAL A 120 -6.73 12.00 1.00
C VAL A 120 -7.12 11.15 -0.20
N GLY A 121 -6.68 9.90 -0.26
CA GLY A 121 -7.02 8.98 -1.34
C GLY A 121 -8.53 8.79 -1.48
N ALA A 122 -9.24 8.55 -0.38
CA ALA A 122 -10.70 8.41 -0.39
C ALA A 122 -11.41 9.68 -0.87
N ALA A 123 -10.92 10.86 -0.50
CA ALA A 123 -11.46 12.13 -0.97
C ALA A 123 -11.23 12.36 -2.48
N THR A 124 -10.18 11.77 -3.07
CA THR A 124 -9.94 11.88 -4.52
C THR A 124 -10.97 11.13 -5.36
N LEU A 125 -11.59 10.06 -4.85
CA LEU A 125 -12.54 9.24 -5.61
C LEU A 125 -13.79 10.03 -6.06
N PRO A 126 -14.56 10.70 -5.18
CA PRO A 126 -15.71 11.50 -5.61
C PRO A 126 -15.29 12.72 -6.44
N LEU A 127 -14.12 13.30 -6.15
CA LEU A 127 -13.58 14.43 -6.92
C LEU A 127 -13.26 14.00 -8.36
N ALA A 128 -12.60 12.85 -8.54
CA ALA A 128 -12.28 12.30 -9.84
C ALA A 128 -13.55 11.98 -10.64
N ASP A 129 -14.57 11.39 -10.00
CA ASP A 129 -15.87 11.12 -10.62
C ASP A 129 -16.61 12.41 -11.04
N PHE A 130 -16.56 13.44 -10.21
CA PHE A 130 -17.12 14.76 -10.55
C PHE A 130 -16.41 15.40 -11.75
N LEU A 131 -15.08 15.38 -11.78
CA LEU A 131 -14.29 15.94 -12.87
C LEU A 131 -14.46 15.15 -14.17
N THR A 132 -14.51 13.82 -14.10
CA THR A 132 -14.75 12.95 -15.27
C THR A 132 -16.10 13.23 -15.92
N ARG A 133 -17.11 13.65 -15.14
CA ARG A 133 -18.43 14.06 -15.62
C ARG A 133 -18.52 15.54 -16.01
N GLY A 134 -17.38 16.22 -16.19
CA GLY A 134 -17.35 17.62 -16.62
C GLY A 134 -17.85 18.62 -15.58
N GLY A 135 -17.75 18.29 -14.28
CA GLY A 135 -18.14 19.20 -13.20
C GLY A 135 -19.65 19.36 -13.01
N SER A 136 -20.45 18.43 -13.54
CA SER A 136 -21.90 18.43 -13.35
C SER A 136 -22.28 17.67 -12.09
N ARG A 137 -23.11 18.29 -11.23
CA ARG A 137 -23.71 17.58 -10.09
C ARG A 137 -24.79 16.63 -10.61
N PRO A 138 -24.87 15.38 -10.11
CA PRO A 138 -26.00 14.51 -10.45
C PRO A 138 -27.31 15.20 -10.06
N ALA A 139 -28.29 15.16 -10.96
CA ALA A 139 -29.61 15.70 -10.71
C ALA A 139 -30.18 15.07 -9.42
N PRO A 140 -30.77 15.84 -8.50
CA PRO A 140 -31.34 15.28 -7.27
C PRO A 140 -32.45 14.28 -7.65
N GLY A 141 -32.23 12.99 -7.45
CA GLY A 141 -33.25 11.95 -7.68
C GLY A 141 -32.79 10.66 -8.35
N ALA A 142 -31.61 10.61 -8.97
CA ALA A 142 -31.06 9.37 -9.50
C ALA A 142 -30.50 8.52 -8.34
N ARG A 143 -31.35 7.70 -7.70
CA ARG A 143 -30.86 6.58 -6.90
C ARG A 143 -30.03 5.67 -7.82
N PRO A 144 -28.98 4.99 -7.30
CA PRO A 144 -28.39 3.90 -8.05
C PRO A 144 -29.46 2.81 -8.14
N ASP A 145 -30.17 2.76 -9.28
CA ASP A 145 -31.13 1.70 -9.54
C ASP A 145 -30.35 0.38 -9.51
N GLY A 146 -30.63 -0.42 -8.48
CA GLY A 146 -30.08 -1.76 -8.28
C GLY A 146 -30.56 -2.79 -9.31
N THR A 147 -30.74 -2.37 -10.57
CA THR A 147 -31.11 -3.25 -11.67
C THR A 147 -30.03 -3.17 -12.71
N GLY A 148 -29.16 -4.19 -12.76
CA GLY A 148 -28.28 -4.42 -13.89
C GLY A 148 -29.11 -4.62 -15.15
N ALA A 149 -29.36 -3.53 -15.88
CA ALA A 149 -29.86 -3.59 -17.24
C ALA A 149 -28.65 -3.47 -18.18
N PRO A 150 -28.34 -4.48 -19.00
CA PRO A 150 -27.22 -4.40 -19.93
C PRO A 150 -27.43 -3.28 -20.95
N PRO A 151 -26.35 -2.68 -21.47
CA PRO A 151 -26.43 -1.56 -22.39
C PRO A 151 -27.23 -1.95 -23.63
N ARG A 152 -28.31 -1.21 -23.92
CA ARG A 152 -29.11 -1.42 -25.13
C ARG A 152 -28.22 -1.15 -26.36
N THR A 153 -27.90 -2.21 -27.08
CA THR A 153 -27.21 -2.14 -28.37
C THR A 153 -28.06 -1.41 -29.39
N ALA A 154 -27.41 -0.57 -30.20
CA ALA A 154 -27.97 0.36 -31.18
C ALA A 154 -28.69 -0.28 -32.40
N THR A 155 -29.17 -1.51 -32.29
CA THR A 155 -29.85 -2.23 -33.38
C THR A 155 -31.38 -2.09 -33.37
N GLU A 156 -31.97 -1.47 -32.33
CA GLU A 156 -33.43 -1.40 -32.18
C GLU A 156 -34.09 -0.23 -32.95
N THR A 157 -33.33 0.76 -33.41
CA THR A 157 -33.89 1.94 -34.10
C THR A 157 -34.41 1.65 -35.52
N VAL A 158 -34.04 0.51 -36.13
CA VAL A 158 -34.43 0.19 -37.52
C VAL A 158 -35.76 -0.57 -37.61
N ARG A 159 -36.24 -1.24 -36.55
CA ARG A 159 -37.45 -2.08 -36.63
C ARG A 159 -38.77 -1.30 -36.49
N ASN A 160 -38.74 -0.07 -35.97
CA ASN A 160 -39.98 0.69 -35.68
C ASN A 160 -40.43 1.65 -36.80
N ARG A 161 -39.70 1.76 -37.92
CA ARG A 161 -40.11 2.60 -39.07
C ARG A 161 -41.03 1.89 -40.07
N SER A 162 -41.24 0.58 -39.95
CA SER A 162 -41.95 -0.22 -40.96
C SER A 162 -43.43 -0.51 -40.66
N ARG A 163 -44.02 0.10 -39.62
CA ARG A 163 -45.44 -0.15 -39.23
C ARG A 163 -46.40 1.01 -39.45
N THR A 164 -46.01 2.04 -40.20
CA THR A 164 -46.89 3.19 -40.50
C THR A 164 -46.92 3.50 -42.00
N THR A 165 -47.36 2.56 -42.82
CA THR A 165 -47.97 2.82 -44.14
C THR A 165 -48.65 1.55 -44.64
N ALA A 166 -49.96 1.42 -44.43
CA ALA A 166 -50.92 0.73 -45.31
C ALA A 166 -52.30 0.82 -44.65
N SER A 167 -53.09 1.81 -45.09
CA SER A 167 -54.55 1.73 -45.12
C SER A 167 -55.00 0.89 -46.30
#